data_AF-A0A9E1XEM3-F1
#
_entry.id   AF-A0A9E1XEM3-F1
#
_cell.length_a   1.000
_cell.length_b   1.000
_cell.length_c   1.000
_cell.angle_alpha   90.00
_cell.angle_beta   90.00
_cell.angle_gamma   90.00
#
_symmetry.space_group_name_H-M   'P 1'
#
loop_
_entity.id
_entity.type
_entity.pdbx_description
1 polymer ?
#
loop_
_entity_poly.entity_id
_entity_poly.type
_entity_poly.pdbx_seq_one_letter_code
_entity_poly.pdbx_strand_id
1 'polypeptide(L)'
;MSLISERGSVVGVYDMSVPSNPILKQLLPSGLSPEGAIALPTSNLFATANEVDLVEDGRLRAHVMIYEYQDAPTAYPTLTSADASELIGWGAISGMVAKSDC
;
A
#
# COMPACT_ATOMS: atom_id res chain seq x y z
N MET A 1 6.77 1.44 -14.31
CA MET A 1 7.82 2.02 -13.44
C MET A 1 7.20 2.36 -12.10
N SER A 2 7.96 2.26 -11.01
CA SER A 2 7.54 2.70 -9.68
C SER A 2 8.37 3.91 -9.22
N LEU A 3 7.74 4.85 -8.51
CA LEU A 3 8.39 5.96 -7.83
C LEU A 3 8.00 5.94 -6.36
N ILE A 4 8.97 6.03 -5.46
CA ILE A 4 8.75 5.96 -4.02
C ILE A 4 8.69 7.39 -3.45
N SER A 5 7.66 7.66 -2.65
CA SER A 5 7.55 8.87 -1.83
C SER A 5 7.79 8.51 -0.38
N GLU A 6 9.03 8.67 0.08
CA GLU A 6 9.46 8.34 1.44
C GLU A 6 8.63 9.07 2.50
N ARG A 7 8.49 10.40 2.36
CA ARG A 7 7.70 11.24 3.29
C ARG A 7 6.19 11.14 3.09
N GLY A 8 5.76 10.66 1.93
CA GLY A 8 4.35 10.45 1.61
C GLY A 8 3.84 9.07 2.01
N SER A 9 4.73 8.14 2.38
CA SER A 9 4.40 6.74 2.65
C SER A 9 3.62 6.06 1.51
N VAL A 10 3.94 6.40 0.26
CA VAL A 10 3.25 5.87 -0.93
C VAL A 10 4.23 5.53 -2.06
N VAL A 11 3.82 4.60 -2.92
CA VAL A 11 4.47 4.30 -4.19
C VAL A 11 3.56 4.70 -5.35
N GLY A 12 4.05 5.53 -6.25
CA GLY A 12 3.39 5.81 -7.52
C GLY A 12 3.71 4.76 -8.58
N VAL A 13 2.69 4.19 -9.19
CA VAL A 13 2.80 3.24 -10.31
C VAL A 13 2.50 3.99 -11.61
N TYR A 14 3.47 4.00 -12.51
CA TYR A 14 3.38 4.70 -13.79
C TYR A 14 3.49 3.72 -14.96
N ASP A 15 2.61 3.91 -15.93
CA ASP A 15 2.80 3.40 -17.28
C ASP A 15 3.88 4.25 -17.97
N MET A 16 4.91 3.57 -18.45
CA MET A 16 6.07 4.15 -19.11
C MET A 16 6.25 3.63 -20.54
N SER A 17 5.20 3.06 -21.17
CA SER A 17 5.27 2.62 -22.57
C SER A 17 5.73 3.73 -23.51
N VAL A 18 5.47 5.00 -23.17
CA VAL A 18 6.06 6.18 -23.81
C VAL A 18 6.85 6.96 -22.75
N PRO A 19 8.19 6.86 -22.70
CA PRO A 19 8.99 7.45 -21.62
C PRO A 19 8.88 8.98 -21.49
N SER A 20 8.58 9.68 -22.58
CA SER A 20 8.35 11.13 -22.59
C SER A 20 6.97 11.55 -22.09
N ASN A 21 6.05 10.60 -21.89
CA ASN A 21 4.69 10.84 -21.42
C ASN A 21 4.29 9.80 -20.35
N PRO A 22 4.88 9.86 -19.15
CA PRO A 22 4.53 8.97 -18.05
C PRO A 22 3.08 9.15 -17.62
N ILE A 23 2.31 8.07 -17.55
CA ILE A 23 0.91 8.10 -17.12
C ILE A 23 0.79 7.45 -15.74
N LEU A 24 0.36 8.22 -14.73
CA LEU A 24 0.07 7.68 -13.40
C LEU A 24 -1.12 6.71 -13.49
N LYS A 25 -0.94 5.48 -13.01
CA LYS A 25 -1.96 4.43 -13.00
C LYS A 25 -2.58 4.23 -11.62
N GLN A 26 -1.75 4.26 -10.57
CA GLN A 26 -2.19 3.93 -9.21
C GLN A 26 -1.20 4.48 -8.17
N LEU A 27 -1.68 4.69 -6.94
CA LEU A 27 -0.86 5.01 -5.76
C LEU A 27 -0.97 3.88 -4.72
N LEU A 28 0.08 3.13 -4.45
CA LEU A 28 0.07 2.07 -3.44
C LEU A 28 0.45 2.63 -2.06
N PRO A 29 -0.40 2.53 -1.03
CA PRO A 29 -0.02 2.86 0.34
C PRO A 29 1.08 1.92 0.82
N SER A 30 2.20 2.49 1.25
CA SER A 30 3.31 1.77 1.87
C SER A 30 3.37 2.07 3.37
N GLY A 31 4.37 1.52 4.05
CA GLY A 31 4.67 1.82 5.44
C GLY A 31 5.42 3.14 5.64
N LEU A 32 5.96 3.30 6.85
CA LEU A 32 6.77 4.45 7.24
C LEU A 32 8.15 4.39 6.59
N SER A 33 8.57 5.49 5.93
CA SER A 33 9.87 5.59 5.25
C SER A 33 10.16 4.41 4.29
N PRO A 34 9.37 4.27 3.20
CA PRO A 34 9.72 3.33 2.16
C PRO A 34 10.99 3.80 1.45
N GLU A 35 11.99 2.94 1.37
CA GLU A 35 13.27 3.25 0.71
C GLU A 35 13.60 2.27 -0.41
N GLY A 36 13.40 0.98 -0.16
CA GLY A 36 13.65 -0.08 -1.12
C GLY A 36 12.37 -0.48 -1.84
N ALA A 37 12.45 -0.73 -3.15
CA ALA A 37 11.40 -1.41 -3.87
C ALA A 37 11.95 -2.35 -4.93
N ILE A 38 11.27 -3.49 -5.12
CA ILE A 38 11.65 -4.48 -6.13
C ILE A 38 10.41 -5.07 -6.78
N ALA A 39 10.46 -5.18 -8.11
CA ALA A 39 9.51 -5.98 -8.87
C ALA A 39 9.99 -7.44 -8.91
N LEU A 40 9.06 -8.36 -8.72
CA LEU A 40 9.27 -9.82 -8.74
C LEU A 40 8.36 -10.42 -9.83
N PRO A 41 8.73 -10.29 -11.13
CA PRO A 41 7.82 -10.59 -12.23
C PRO A 41 7.40 -12.05 -12.32
N THR A 42 8.27 -12.98 -11.90
CA THR A 42 7.99 -14.43 -11.90
C THR A 42 6.83 -14.81 -10.99
N SER A 43 6.58 -14.00 -9.96
CA SER A 43 5.49 -14.20 -9.01
C SER A 43 4.40 -13.15 -9.18
N ASN A 44 4.53 -12.25 -10.16
CA ASN A 44 3.62 -11.12 -10.36
C ASN A 44 3.50 -10.20 -9.14
N LEU A 45 4.57 -10.13 -8.32
CA LEU A 45 4.61 -9.37 -7.09
C LEU A 45 5.46 -8.10 -7.22
N PHE A 46 5.20 -7.16 -6.34
CA PHE A 46 6.02 -5.99 -6.06
C PHE A 46 6.18 -5.87 -4.55
N ALA A 47 7.38 -5.57 -4.07
CA ALA A 47 7.64 -5.45 -2.65
C ALA A 47 8.32 -4.12 -2.32
N THR A 48 7.95 -3.52 -1.19
CA THR A 48 8.64 -2.36 -0.61
C THR A 48 9.21 -2.67 0.76
N ALA A 49 10.41 -2.15 1.03
CA ALA A 49 11.03 -2.16 2.35
C ALA A 49 10.78 -0.83 3.04
N ASN A 50 10.22 -0.89 4.25
CA ASN A 50 9.91 0.24 5.11
C ASN A 50 10.85 0.13 6.32
N GLU A 51 11.87 0.97 6.35
CA GLU A 51 13.09 0.73 7.14
C GLU A 51 13.04 1.29 8.58
N VAL A 52 12.16 2.25 8.85
CA VAL A 52 12.12 2.90 10.16
C VAL A 52 11.58 1.92 11.21
N ASP A 53 12.47 1.50 12.12
CA ASP A 53 12.16 0.66 13.27
C ASP A 53 11.99 1.52 14.52
N LEU A 54 10.77 1.56 15.07
CA LEU A 54 10.43 2.35 16.27
C LEU A 54 10.10 1.45 17.46
N VAL A 55 10.65 0.23 17.50
CA VAL A 55 10.37 -0.74 18.57
C VAL A 55 10.76 -0.27 19.96
N GLU A 56 11.86 0.47 20.07
CA GLU A 56 12.34 1.01 21.35
C GLU A 56 11.34 2.01 21.95
N ASP A 57 10.55 2.67 21.10
CA ASP A 57 9.45 3.55 21.50
C ASP A 57 8.11 2.79 21.69
N GLY A 58 8.11 1.46 21.58
CA GLY A 58 6.90 0.63 21.63
C GLY A 58 5.98 0.76 20.41
N ARG A 59 6.52 1.17 19.26
CA ARG A 59 5.76 1.47 18.02
C ARG A 59 6.07 0.45 16.92
N LEU A 60 5.66 0.78 15.68
CA LEU A 60 5.80 -0.07 14.49
C LEU A 60 7.26 -0.46 14.23
N ARG A 61 7.46 -1.72 13.84
CA ARG A 61 8.75 -2.24 13.35
C ARG A 61 8.98 -1.86 11.89
N ALA A 62 10.23 -1.91 11.48
CA ALA A 62 10.57 -2.05 10.06
C ALA A 62 9.85 -3.28 9.48
N HIS A 63 9.30 -3.15 8.27
CA HIS A 63 8.48 -4.20 7.66
C HIS A 63 8.50 -4.12 6.14
N VAL A 64 8.08 -5.22 5.51
CA VAL A 64 7.92 -5.33 4.06
C VAL A 64 6.44 -5.29 3.72
N MET A 65 6.07 -4.50 2.71
CA MET A 65 4.75 -4.57 2.10
C MET A 65 4.85 -5.32 0.77
N ILE A 66 3.87 -6.17 0.48
CA ILE A 66 3.81 -6.98 -0.74
C ILE A 66 2.52 -6.65 -1.46
N TYR A 67 2.62 -6.43 -2.77
CA TYR A 67 1.51 -6.16 -3.66
C TYR A 67 1.55 -7.18 -4.79
N GLU A 68 0.39 -7.57 -5.28
CA GLU A 68 0.27 -8.41 -6.47
C GLU A 68 -0.30 -7.55 -7.61
N TYR A 69 0.29 -7.67 -8.80
CA TYR A 69 -0.24 -7.04 -9.99
C TYR A 69 -1.46 -7.84 -10.48
N GLN A 70 -2.59 -7.20 -10.73
CA GLN A 70 -3.80 -7.90 -11.17
C GLN A 70 -4.52 -7.07 -12.23
N ASP A 71 -5.23 -7.75 -13.13
CA ASP A 71 -6.23 -7.11 -13.99
C ASP A 71 -7.56 -7.03 -13.24
N ALA A 72 -7.61 -6.16 -12.24
CA ALA A 72 -8.74 -5.95 -11.37
C ALA A 72 -8.85 -4.47 -10.98
N PRO A 73 -10.06 -4.00 -10.59
CA PRO A 73 -10.20 -2.69 -10.00
C PRO A 73 -9.28 -2.52 -8.79
N THR A 74 -8.71 -1.34 -8.64
CA THR A 74 -7.93 -1.00 -7.45
C THR A 74 -8.77 -1.17 -6.19
N ALA A 75 -8.34 -2.06 -5.29
CA ALA A 75 -8.98 -2.29 -4.01
C ALA A 75 -8.01 -1.95 -2.87
N TYR A 76 -8.33 -0.91 -2.09
CA TYR A 76 -7.66 -0.62 -0.83
C TYR A 76 -8.53 -1.07 0.33
N PRO A 77 -7.95 -1.76 1.33
CA PRO A 77 -8.65 -2.01 2.57
C PRO A 77 -9.03 -0.65 3.17
N THR A 78 -10.31 -0.34 3.17
CA THR A 78 -10.86 0.89 3.73
C THR A 78 -11.94 0.52 4.73
N LEU A 79 -11.98 1.26 5.84
CA LEU A 79 -13.08 1.17 6.78
C LEU A 79 -14.05 2.28 6.46
N THR A 80 -15.30 1.90 6.23
CA THR A 80 -16.39 2.83 5.97
C THR A 80 -17.49 2.61 7.00
N SER A 81 -18.21 3.68 7.34
CA SER A 81 -19.49 3.59 8.04
C SER A 81 -20.65 3.41 7.06
N ALA A 82 -20.39 2.80 5.89
CA ALA A 82 -21.42 2.53 4.89
C ALA A 82 -22.57 1.76 5.54
N ASP A 83 -23.79 2.12 5.15
CA ASP A 83 -25.04 1.53 5.63
C ASP A 83 -25.35 1.71 7.13
N ALA A 84 -24.50 2.42 7.88
CA ALA A 84 -24.80 2.84 9.25
C ALA A 84 -25.62 4.14 9.25
N SER A 85 -26.54 4.28 10.22
CA SER A 85 -27.32 5.52 10.40
C SER A 85 -26.48 6.68 10.95
N GLU A 86 -25.34 6.39 11.57
CA GLU A 86 -24.40 7.35 12.15
C GLU A 86 -22.95 6.92 11.87
N LEU A 87 -22.01 7.87 11.95
CA LEU A 87 -20.58 7.59 11.77
C LEU A 87 -20.05 6.69 12.89
N ILE A 88 -19.35 5.62 12.53
CA ILE A 88 -18.77 4.69 13.48
C ILE A 88 -17.34 5.12 13.81
N GLY A 89 -17.08 5.38 15.09
CA GLY A 89 -15.73 5.60 15.62
C GLY A 89 -15.00 4.27 15.80
N TRP A 90 -13.94 4.05 15.02
CA TRP A 90 -13.12 2.84 15.15
C TRP A 90 -11.96 3.03 16.13
N GLY A 91 -11.71 2.02 16.96
CA GLY A 91 -10.56 1.94 17.85
C GLY A 91 -10.00 0.52 17.89
N ALA A 92 -8.71 0.38 18.19
CA ALA A 92 -8.03 -0.92 18.36
C ALA A 92 -8.31 -1.95 17.24
N ILE A 93 -8.08 -1.58 15.98
CA ILE A 93 -8.35 -2.41 14.79
C ILE A 93 -7.26 -3.47 14.53
N SER A 94 -6.42 -3.76 15.53
CA SER A 94 -5.35 -4.76 15.40
C SER A 94 -5.94 -6.16 15.23
N GLY A 95 -5.77 -6.76 14.05
CA GLY A 95 -6.25 -8.11 13.72
C GLY A 95 -7.43 -8.16 12.75
N MET A 96 -7.92 -7.03 12.26
CA MET A 96 -8.98 -7.02 11.24
C MET A 96 -8.45 -7.53 9.90
N VAL A 97 -9.21 -8.42 9.27
CA VAL A 97 -8.95 -8.91 7.91
C VAL A 97 -10.18 -8.61 7.06
N ALA A 98 -9.96 -8.15 5.82
CA ALA A 98 -11.05 -8.00 4.87
C ALA A 98 -11.51 -9.39 4.41
N LYS A 99 -12.82 -9.64 4.45
CA LYS A 99 -13.44 -10.78 3.77
C LYS A 99 -13.89 -10.29 2.40
N SER A 100 -13.73 -11.11 1.35
CA SER A 100 -14.36 -10.81 0.07
C SER A 100 -15.87 -10.86 0.20
N ASP A 101 -16.56 -9.87 -0.37
CA ASP A 101 -18.01 -9.93 -0.55
C ASP A 101 -18.32 -11.15 -1.45
N CYS A 102 -19.20 -12.03 -0.98
CA CYS A 102 -19.61 -13.23 -1.71
C CYS A 102 -20.48 -12.89 -2.91
#